data_AF-A0A1G2QKS6-F1
#
_entry.id   AF-A0A1G2QKS6-F1
#
_cell.length_a   1.000
_cell.length_b   1.000
_cell.length_c   1.000
_cell.angle_alpha   90.00
_cell.angle_beta   90.00
_cell.angle_gamma   90.00
#
_symmetry.space_group_name_H-M   'P 1'
#
loop_
_entity.id
_entity.type
_entity.pdbx_description
1 polymer ?
#
loop_
_entity_poly.entity_id
_entity_poly.type
_entity_poly.pdbx_seq_one_letter_code
_entity_poly.pdbx_strand_id
1 'polypeptide(L)'
;MMKTISHGQTRALVGSFLIDTPWDDIEVPDDDDFVQSFIQLRPEERGRKFADFIRDRFQIVSTAVKHAVKHLINLDTIPFTPNGWSVEEHQEGGMLEWNSNKVSLHLSPNQEGNIYIKGNELRTELKGKPVLNANVLDYLLIHQDLIPEEWKDQSIFFWGTIYCGLDGTLFVRYLYWHGGWWHWDFLWLGSDWFCHRPALVLASGQ
;
A
#
# COMPACT_ATOMS: atom_id res chain seq x y z
N MET A 1 14.60 -8.73 -17.07
CA MET A 1 15.68 -8.51 -18.04
C MET A 1 15.62 -7.05 -18.48
N MET A 2 16.66 -6.24 -18.24
CA MET A 2 16.66 -4.82 -18.63
C MET A 2 17.25 -4.67 -20.03
N LYS A 3 16.62 -3.82 -20.86
CA LYS A 3 17.08 -3.52 -22.23
C LYS A 3 17.39 -2.03 -22.33
N THR A 4 18.53 -1.69 -22.92
CA THR A 4 18.92 -0.30 -23.18
C THR A 4 18.19 0.26 -24.40
N ILE A 5 17.95 1.58 -24.41
CA ILE A 5 17.42 2.29 -25.57
C ILE A 5 18.44 2.17 -26.72
N SER A 6 17.96 1.81 -27.91
CA SER A 6 18.82 1.72 -29.10
C SER A 6 19.14 3.11 -29.69
N HIS A 7 20.24 3.21 -30.43
CA HIS A 7 20.65 4.47 -31.07
C HIS A 7 19.59 5.06 -32.01
N GLY A 8 18.82 4.20 -32.70
CA GLY A 8 17.70 4.64 -33.54
C GLY A 8 16.54 5.23 -32.73
N GLN A 9 16.19 4.61 -31.60
CA GLN A 9 15.16 5.12 -30.69
C GLN A 9 15.57 6.45 -30.05
N THR A 10 16.84 6.59 -29.66
CA THR A 10 17.38 7.86 -29.13
C THR A 10 17.23 8.99 -30.14
N ARG A 11 17.59 8.75 -31.41
CA ARG A 11 17.46 9.78 -32.47
C ARG A 11 16.02 10.18 -32.74
N ALA A 12 15.11 9.21 -32.82
CA ALA A 12 13.69 9.49 -33.03
C ALA A 12 13.11 10.31 -31.88
N LEU A 13 13.46 9.96 -30.65
CA LEU A 13 12.98 10.63 -29.44
C LEU A 13 13.52 12.06 -29.30
N VAL A 14 14.81 12.29 -29.57
CA VAL A 14 15.37 13.65 -29.57
C VAL A 14 14.77 14.47 -30.72
N GLY A 15 14.56 13.86 -31.89
CA GLY A 15 13.95 14.52 -33.04
C GLY A 15 12.55 15.05 -32.77
N SER A 16 11.69 14.27 -32.09
CA SER A 16 10.31 14.71 -31.78
C SER A 16 10.25 15.94 -30.88
N PHE A 17 11.25 16.11 -30.01
CA PHE A 17 11.36 17.28 -29.13
C PHE A 17 11.92 18.51 -29.84
N LEU A 18 12.82 18.34 -30.81
CA LEU A 18 13.49 19.48 -31.45
C LEU A 18 12.68 20.13 -32.57
N ILE A 19 11.87 19.35 -33.30
CA ILE A 19 11.25 19.82 -34.54
C ILE A 19 9.76 20.13 -34.35
N ASP A 20 9.05 19.28 -33.59
CA ASP A 20 7.59 19.27 -33.59
C ASP A 20 6.97 19.74 -32.26
N THR A 21 7.78 20.14 -31.28
CA THR A 21 7.29 20.57 -29.96
C THR A 21 7.22 22.10 -29.87
N PRO A 22 6.04 22.71 -29.65
CA PRO A 22 5.89 24.16 -29.50
C PRO A 22 6.29 24.57 -28.07
N TRP A 23 7.59 24.64 -27.80
CA TRP A 23 8.12 24.91 -26.46
C TRP A 23 7.65 26.23 -25.84
N ASP A 24 7.44 27.25 -26.67
CA ASP A 24 7.02 28.58 -26.23
C ASP A 24 5.56 28.63 -25.72
N ASP A 25 4.75 27.61 -26.04
CA ASP A 25 3.35 27.49 -25.62
C ASP A 25 3.17 26.59 -24.38
N ILE A 26 4.24 25.97 -23.88
CA ILE A 26 4.18 25.06 -22.74
C ILE A 26 4.29 25.86 -21.44
N GLU A 27 3.21 25.90 -20.68
CA GLU A 27 3.18 26.51 -19.35
C GLU A 27 4.09 25.76 -18.37
N VAL A 28 4.99 26.49 -17.75
CA VAL A 28 5.83 26.03 -16.63
C VAL A 28 5.55 26.92 -15.41
N PRO A 29 5.85 26.47 -14.18
CA PRO A 29 5.77 27.33 -13.01
C PRO A 29 6.55 28.63 -13.22
N ASP A 30 6.00 29.75 -12.73
CA ASP A 30 6.62 31.08 -12.73
C ASP A 30 7.75 31.14 -11.68
N ASP A 31 8.73 30.27 -11.87
CA ASP A 31 9.95 30.11 -11.08
C ASP A 31 11.11 30.07 -12.08
N ASP A 32 11.83 31.19 -12.18
CA ASP A 32 12.95 31.37 -13.12
C ASP A 32 14.01 30.26 -12.99
N ASP A 33 14.12 29.63 -11.82
CA ASP A 33 15.06 28.54 -11.56
C ASP A 33 14.50 27.16 -11.96
N PHE A 34 13.20 27.01 -12.26
CA PHE A 34 12.59 25.71 -12.54
C PHE A 34 13.21 25.04 -13.78
N VAL A 35 13.17 25.70 -14.93
CA VAL A 35 13.75 25.17 -16.18
C VAL A 35 15.27 25.15 -16.10
N GLN A 36 15.88 26.18 -15.51
CA GLN A 36 17.34 26.29 -15.41
C GLN A 36 17.95 25.20 -14.52
N SER A 37 17.29 24.84 -13.42
CA SER A 37 17.75 23.78 -12.52
C SER A 37 17.87 22.43 -13.23
N PHE A 38 16.97 22.13 -14.18
CA PHE A 38 17.06 20.93 -15.00
C PHE A 38 18.18 21.01 -16.04
N ILE A 39 18.33 22.17 -16.70
CA ILE A 39 19.39 22.40 -17.70
C ILE A 39 20.77 22.27 -17.07
N GLN A 40 20.96 22.73 -15.84
CA GLN A 40 22.26 22.73 -15.15
C GLN A 40 22.69 21.36 -14.60
N LEU A 41 21.82 20.35 -14.59
CA LEU A 41 22.18 18.99 -14.17
C LEU A 41 23.31 18.39 -15.01
N ARG A 42 23.99 17.36 -14.47
CA ARG A 42 24.97 16.61 -15.27
C ARG A 42 24.25 15.84 -16.40
N PRO A 43 24.90 15.63 -17.57
CA PRO A 43 24.29 14.88 -18.67
C PRO A 43 23.70 13.53 -18.26
N GLU A 44 24.40 12.79 -17.39
CA GLU A 44 23.97 11.49 -16.87
C GLU A 44 22.73 11.60 -15.98
N GLU A 45 22.63 12.68 -15.20
CA GLU A 45 21.50 12.92 -14.29
C GLU A 45 20.23 13.31 -15.04
N ARG A 46 20.36 14.15 -16.08
CA ARG A 46 19.25 14.45 -17.00
C ARG A 46 18.75 13.17 -17.67
N GLY A 47 19.68 12.38 -18.20
CA GLY A 47 19.37 11.10 -18.84
C GLY A 47 18.66 10.13 -17.91
N ARG A 48 19.10 10.03 -16.65
CA ARG A 48 18.47 9.16 -15.64
C ARG A 48 17.05 9.61 -15.30
N LYS A 49 16.84 10.89 -14.98
CA LYS A 49 15.50 11.43 -14.68
C LYS A 49 14.51 11.19 -15.83
N PHE A 50 14.96 11.37 -17.06
CA PHE A 50 14.12 11.12 -18.23
C PHE A 50 13.87 9.62 -18.48
N ALA A 51 14.87 8.76 -18.27
CA ALA A 51 14.68 7.32 -18.34
C ALA A 51 13.72 6.80 -17.27
N ASP A 52 13.74 7.41 -16.07
CA ASP A 52 12.79 7.12 -14.99
C ASP A 52 11.35 7.46 -15.45
N PHE A 53 11.13 8.65 -16.01
CA PHE A 53 9.83 9.05 -16.60
C PHE A 53 9.31 8.08 -17.68
N ILE A 54 10.20 7.61 -18.57
CA ILE A 54 9.83 6.62 -19.61
C ILE A 54 9.50 5.26 -18.98
N ARG A 55 10.29 4.79 -18.03
CA ARG A 55 10.05 3.53 -17.31
C ARG A 55 8.69 3.55 -16.61
N ASP A 56 8.32 4.71 -16.09
CA ASP A 56 7.04 4.96 -15.44
C ASP A 56 5.91 5.25 -16.46
N ARG A 57 6.11 4.86 -17.73
CA ARG A 57 5.13 4.98 -18.84
C ARG A 57 4.64 6.41 -19.07
N PHE A 58 5.55 7.38 -19.00
CA PHE A 58 5.26 8.80 -19.17
C PHE A 58 4.31 9.35 -18.10
N GLN A 59 4.19 8.65 -16.97
CA GLN A 59 3.57 9.19 -15.77
C GLN A 59 4.64 9.89 -14.96
N ILE A 60 4.33 11.07 -14.44
CA ILE A 60 5.16 11.72 -13.44
C ILE A 60 4.88 11.00 -12.12
N VAL A 61 5.57 9.89 -11.88
CA VAL A 61 5.64 9.30 -10.54
C VAL A 61 6.62 10.17 -9.76
N SER A 62 6.06 11.22 -9.16
CA SER A 62 6.79 12.19 -8.35
C SER A 62 7.61 11.47 -7.27
N THR A 63 8.90 11.28 -7.53
CA THR A 63 9.86 10.81 -6.53
C THR A 63 10.50 11.96 -5.74
N ALA A 64 10.28 13.21 -6.16
CA ALA A 64 10.87 14.40 -5.51
C ALA A 64 9.84 15.42 -4.98
N VAL A 65 8.54 15.20 -5.20
CA VAL A 65 7.47 15.89 -4.47
C VAL A 65 6.67 14.84 -3.72
N LYS A 66 7.24 14.31 -2.63
CA LYS A 66 6.45 14.05 -1.43
C LYS A 66 6.06 15.42 -0.84
N HIS A 67 5.19 16.17 -1.53
CA HIS A 67 4.23 16.90 -0.72
C HIS A 67 3.42 15.79 -0.07
N ALA A 68 3.67 15.64 1.23
CA ALA A 68 3.08 14.63 2.08
C ALA A 68 1.56 14.70 1.97
N VAL A 69 0.98 13.98 1.01
CA VAL A 69 -0.42 13.57 1.12
C VAL A 69 -0.42 12.68 2.33
N LYS A 70 -0.78 13.29 3.46
CA LYS A 70 -0.99 12.55 4.69
C LYS A 70 -2.19 11.66 4.42
N HIS A 71 -1.92 10.37 4.36
CA HIS A 71 -2.96 9.36 4.26
C HIS A 71 -3.59 9.20 5.64
N LEU A 72 -4.50 10.12 5.98
CA LEU A 72 -5.20 10.12 7.27
C LEU A 72 -6.39 9.16 7.19
N ILE A 73 -6.40 8.17 8.07
CA ILE A 73 -7.45 7.16 8.17
C ILE A 73 -8.12 7.34 9.53
N ASN A 74 -9.43 7.59 9.55
CA ASN A 74 -10.19 7.65 10.79
C ASN A 74 -10.55 6.23 11.25
N LEU A 75 -9.83 5.74 12.26
CA LEU A 75 -10.02 4.41 12.81
C LEU A 75 -11.33 4.28 13.62
N ASP A 76 -11.99 5.38 13.97
CA ASP A 76 -13.21 5.39 14.79
C ASP A 76 -14.49 5.37 13.92
N THR A 77 -14.33 5.35 12.60
CA THR A 77 -15.47 5.26 11.69
C THR A 77 -16.11 3.88 11.79
N ILE A 78 -17.44 3.82 11.75
CA ILE A 78 -18.18 2.56 11.72
C ILE A 78 -17.68 1.70 10.55
N PRO A 79 -17.14 0.49 10.82
CA PRO A 79 -16.62 -0.36 9.76
C PRO A 79 -17.66 -0.73 8.72
N PHE A 80 -17.23 -0.89 7.47
CA PHE A 80 -18.04 -1.55 6.46
C PHE A 80 -18.42 -2.96 6.92
N THR A 81 -19.72 -3.28 6.86
CA THR A 81 -20.27 -4.59 7.21
C THR A 81 -20.72 -5.35 5.95
N PRO A 82 -20.00 -6.40 5.54
CA PRO A 82 -20.44 -7.22 4.43
C PRO A 82 -21.65 -8.09 4.83
N ASN A 83 -22.46 -8.48 3.84
CA ASN A 83 -23.45 -9.56 3.96
C ASN A 83 -24.50 -9.40 5.08
N GLY A 84 -24.81 -8.17 5.48
CA GLY A 84 -25.77 -7.90 6.56
C GLY A 84 -25.29 -8.32 7.96
N TRP A 85 -23.98 -8.53 8.13
CA TRP A 85 -23.37 -8.89 9.40
C TRP A 85 -23.34 -7.72 10.38
N SER A 86 -23.13 -8.04 11.65
CA SER A 86 -22.86 -7.05 12.70
C SER A 86 -21.36 -6.99 13.04
N VAL A 87 -20.97 -5.94 13.75
CA VAL A 87 -19.62 -5.79 14.31
C VAL A 87 -19.67 -6.21 15.78
N GLU A 88 -18.92 -7.26 16.12
CA GLU A 88 -18.79 -7.78 17.49
C GLU A 88 -17.75 -6.99 18.29
N GLU A 89 -16.64 -6.64 17.63
CA GLU A 89 -15.55 -5.88 18.23
C GLU A 89 -14.99 -4.89 17.20
N HIS A 90 -14.73 -3.67 17.66
CA HIS A 90 -14.06 -2.65 16.88
C HIS A 90 -13.08 -1.91 17.78
N GLN A 91 -11.80 -2.00 17.46
CA GLN A 91 -10.75 -1.28 18.14
C GLN A 91 -10.56 0.07 17.47
N GLU A 92 -11.09 1.10 18.13
CA GLU A 92 -10.89 2.51 17.81
C GLU A 92 -9.41 2.92 18.03
N GLY A 93 -9.01 4.00 17.38
CA GLY A 93 -7.60 4.45 17.40
C GLY A 93 -7.39 5.87 16.93
N GLY A 94 -8.46 6.64 16.75
CA GLY A 94 -8.43 8.01 16.27
C GLY A 94 -7.95 8.13 14.83
N MET A 95 -7.29 9.26 14.54
CA MET A 95 -6.70 9.52 13.23
C MET A 95 -5.33 8.88 13.10
N LEU A 96 -5.23 7.89 12.21
CA LEU A 96 -3.98 7.26 11.83
C LEU A 96 -3.38 7.95 10.59
N GLU A 97 -2.16 8.49 10.71
CA GLU A 97 -1.37 8.88 9.54
C GLU A 97 -0.66 7.63 8.98
N TRP A 98 -1.18 7.08 7.88
CA TRP A 98 -0.68 5.85 7.27
C TRP A 98 0.76 6.00 6.80
N ASN A 99 1.58 5.03 7.19
CA ASN A 99 2.96 4.86 6.76
C ASN A 99 3.32 3.39 6.88
N SER A 100 3.63 2.74 5.76
CA SER A 100 3.99 1.32 5.71
C SER A 100 5.23 0.97 6.56
N ASN A 101 6.10 1.95 6.85
CA ASN A 101 7.26 1.75 7.73
C ASN A 101 6.93 1.80 9.23
N LYS A 102 5.71 2.21 9.60
CA LYS A 102 5.24 2.28 11.00
C LYS A 102 4.32 1.13 11.37
N VAL A 103 4.20 0.14 10.50
CA VAL A 103 3.40 -1.07 10.72
C VAL A 103 4.28 -2.30 10.58
N SER A 104 3.85 -3.41 11.15
CA SER A 104 4.52 -4.69 10.99
C SER A 104 3.51 -5.83 10.82
N LEU A 105 3.95 -6.87 10.11
CA LEU A 105 3.23 -8.12 10.00
C LEU A 105 3.58 -8.99 11.21
N HIS A 106 2.70 -9.01 12.20
CA HIS A 106 2.89 -9.77 13.41
C HIS A 106 2.43 -11.22 13.24
N LEU A 107 3.33 -12.15 13.55
CA LEU A 107 3.02 -13.56 13.76
C LEU A 107 3.13 -13.86 15.25
N SER A 108 2.16 -14.60 15.77
CA SER A 108 2.32 -15.28 17.05
C SER A 108 3.39 -16.37 16.92
N PRO A 109 4.18 -16.67 17.97
CA PRO A 109 5.03 -17.86 18.00
C PRO A 109 4.29 -19.15 17.65
N ASN A 110 2.98 -19.23 17.93
CA ASN A 110 2.13 -20.38 17.62
C ASN A 110 1.64 -20.40 16.15
N GLN A 111 2.05 -19.44 15.33
CA GLN A 111 1.88 -19.43 13.87
C GLN A 111 3.17 -19.74 13.11
N GLU A 112 4.33 -19.75 13.78
CA GLU A 112 5.64 -19.87 13.13
C GLU A 112 5.97 -21.33 12.76
N GLY A 113 6.59 -21.54 11.60
CA GLY A 113 6.95 -22.88 11.11
C GLY A 113 5.75 -23.68 10.59
N ASN A 114 5.69 -24.97 10.92
CA ASN A 114 4.65 -25.91 10.46
C ASN A 114 3.53 -26.15 11.51
N ILE A 115 3.34 -25.22 12.44
CA ILE A 115 2.26 -25.28 13.42
C ILE A 115 1.16 -24.27 13.11
N TYR A 116 0.02 -24.44 13.77
CA TYR A 116 -1.12 -23.55 13.66
C TYR A 116 -1.74 -23.29 15.03
N ILE A 117 -2.42 -22.16 15.14
CA ILE A 117 -3.23 -21.77 16.30
C ILE A 117 -4.68 -21.59 15.86
N LYS A 118 -5.65 -21.83 16.76
CA LYS A 118 -7.05 -21.53 16.48
C LYS A 118 -7.29 -20.03 16.56
N GLY A 119 -8.14 -19.49 15.68
CA GLY A 119 -8.35 -18.03 15.60
C GLY A 119 -8.89 -17.39 16.88
N ASN A 120 -9.70 -18.12 17.66
CA ASN A 120 -10.14 -17.65 18.97
C ASN A 120 -8.98 -17.56 20.00
N GLU A 121 -8.01 -18.47 19.91
CA GLU A 121 -6.81 -18.44 20.75
C GLU A 121 -5.88 -17.31 20.28
N LEU A 122 -5.68 -17.16 18.97
CA LEU A 122 -4.93 -16.04 18.39
C LEU A 122 -5.54 -14.68 18.76
N ARG A 123 -6.88 -14.54 18.69
CA ARG A 123 -7.58 -13.33 19.17
C ARG A 123 -7.23 -13.03 20.63
N THR A 124 -7.07 -14.06 21.46
CA THR A 124 -6.68 -13.90 22.86
C THR A 124 -5.22 -13.45 23.00
N GLU A 125 -4.31 -14.00 22.22
CA GLU A 125 -2.89 -13.59 22.20
C GLU A 125 -2.66 -12.18 21.63
N LEU A 126 -3.56 -11.73 20.74
CA LEU A 126 -3.52 -10.39 20.18
C LEU A 126 -4.10 -9.32 21.12
N LYS A 127 -4.74 -9.71 22.23
CA LYS A 127 -5.29 -8.73 23.19
C LYS A 127 -4.20 -7.80 23.71
N GLY A 128 -4.48 -6.50 23.65
CA GLY A 128 -3.55 -5.45 24.09
C GLY A 128 -2.45 -5.11 23.06
N LYS A 129 -2.37 -5.81 21.92
CA LYS A 129 -1.54 -5.37 20.80
C LYS A 129 -2.26 -4.31 19.99
N PRO A 130 -1.54 -3.36 19.37
CA PRO A 130 -2.14 -2.32 18.54
C PRO A 130 -2.45 -2.86 17.14
N VAL A 131 -3.37 -3.82 17.05
CA VAL A 131 -3.84 -4.39 15.77
C VAL A 131 -4.64 -3.35 14.99
N LEU A 132 -4.41 -3.27 13.68
CA LEU A 132 -5.16 -2.36 12.82
C LEU A 132 -6.53 -2.96 12.47
N ASN A 133 -7.51 -2.07 12.30
CA ASN A 133 -8.92 -2.42 12.09
C ASN A 133 -9.31 -2.36 10.60
N ALA A 134 -10.54 -2.76 10.27
CA ALA A 134 -10.98 -2.90 8.88
C ALA A 134 -11.04 -1.57 8.11
N ASN A 135 -11.06 -0.41 8.77
CA ASN A 135 -11.03 0.88 8.07
C ASN A 135 -9.70 1.09 7.34
N VAL A 136 -8.60 0.56 7.88
CA VAL A 136 -7.30 0.57 7.20
C VAL A 136 -7.35 -0.30 5.95
N LEU A 137 -7.96 -1.48 6.05
CA LEU A 137 -8.15 -2.37 4.90
C LEU A 137 -8.91 -1.66 3.78
N ASP A 138 -10.06 -1.06 4.09
CA ASP A 138 -10.91 -0.41 3.09
C ASP A 138 -10.20 0.78 2.43
N TYR A 139 -9.43 1.55 3.21
CA TYR A 139 -8.60 2.61 2.68
C TYR A 139 -7.52 2.10 1.71
N LEU A 140 -6.78 1.06 2.11
CA LEU A 140 -5.72 0.46 1.29
C LEU A 140 -6.24 -0.19 0.02
N LEU A 141 -7.45 -0.74 0.04
CA LEU A 141 -8.07 -1.33 -1.14
C LEU A 141 -8.37 -0.27 -2.22
N ILE A 142 -8.67 0.96 -1.81
CA ILE A 142 -8.85 2.11 -2.71
C ILE A 142 -7.49 2.66 -3.17
N HIS A 143 -6.49 2.66 -2.28
CA HIS A 143 -5.14 3.18 -2.51
C HIS A 143 -4.09 2.06 -2.56
N GLN A 144 -4.24 1.16 -3.54
CA GLN A 144 -3.45 -0.07 -3.61
C GLN A 144 -1.94 0.15 -3.80
N ASP A 145 -1.55 1.32 -4.32
CA ASP A 145 -0.16 1.76 -4.47
C ASP A 145 0.55 1.97 -3.12
N LEU A 146 -0.20 2.10 -2.02
CA LEU A 146 0.33 2.23 -0.66
C LEU A 146 0.65 0.89 0.00
N ILE A 147 0.21 -0.22 -0.59
CA ILE A 147 0.41 -1.55 -0.03
C ILE A 147 1.79 -2.07 -0.46
N PRO A 148 2.67 -2.45 0.49
CA PRO A 148 4.01 -2.95 0.15
C PRO A 148 3.99 -4.18 -0.77
N GLU A 149 4.88 -4.17 -1.76
CA GLU A 149 5.03 -5.26 -2.74
C GLU A 149 5.42 -6.59 -2.08
N GLU A 150 6.18 -6.52 -0.99
CA GLU A 150 6.61 -7.66 -0.19
C GLU A 150 5.46 -8.35 0.57
N TRP A 151 4.25 -7.77 0.59
CA TRP A 151 3.09 -8.42 1.23
C TRP A 151 2.36 -9.38 0.29
N LYS A 152 2.71 -9.43 -1.00
CA LYS A 152 1.94 -10.12 -2.05
C LYS A 152 1.87 -11.65 -1.90
N ASP A 153 2.74 -12.24 -1.11
CA ASP A 153 2.74 -13.67 -0.78
C ASP A 153 2.00 -13.99 0.54
N GLN A 154 1.39 -12.99 1.17
CA GLN A 154 0.73 -13.09 2.46
C GLN A 154 -0.77 -12.76 2.36
N SER A 155 -1.53 -13.22 3.36
CA SER A 155 -2.90 -12.75 3.62
C SER A 155 -2.89 -11.89 4.87
N ILE A 156 -3.10 -10.57 4.73
CA ILE A 156 -2.87 -9.59 5.79
C ILE A 156 -4.16 -9.33 6.56
N PHE A 157 -4.21 -9.71 7.84
CA PHE A 157 -5.44 -9.66 8.65
C PHE A 157 -5.54 -8.43 9.54
N PHE A 158 -6.74 -7.85 9.59
CA PHE A 158 -7.06 -6.63 10.32
C PHE A 158 -7.88 -6.94 11.58
N TRP A 159 -7.20 -7.53 12.56
CA TRP A 159 -7.79 -8.06 13.80
C TRP A 159 -8.42 -7.01 14.72
N GLY A 160 -8.23 -5.72 14.46
CA GLY A 160 -8.94 -4.65 15.16
C GLY A 160 -10.43 -4.57 14.82
N THR A 161 -10.96 -5.44 13.95
CA THR A 161 -12.41 -5.57 13.74
C THR A 161 -12.80 -7.03 13.65
N ILE A 162 -13.76 -7.44 14.50
CA ILE A 162 -14.37 -8.77 14.48
C ILE A 162 -15.82 -8.63 14.04
N TYR A 163 -16.16 -9.36 12.99
CA TYR A 163 -17.49 -9.41 12.43
C TYR A 163 -18.24 -10.62 12.97
N CYS A 164 -19.55 -10.49 13.14
CA CYS A 164 -20.44 -11.56 13.55
C CYS A 164 -21.44 -11.84 12.43
N GLY A 165 -21.39 -13.06 11.90
CA GLY A 165 -22.32 -13.55 10.90
C GLY A 165 -23.72 -13.76 11.49
N LEU A 166 -24.69 -13.97 10.61
CA LEU A 166 -26.09 -14.18 11.00
C LEU A 166 -26.31 -15.43 11.88
N ASP A 167 -25.38 -16.38 11.82
CA ASP A 167 -25.35 -17.62 12.60
C ASP A 167 -24.53 -17.51 13.90
N GLY A 168 -24.01 -16.32 14.22
CA GLY A 168 -23.12 -16.10 15.35
C GLY A 168 -21.66 -16.47 15.10
N THR A 169 -21.30 -16.92 13.89
CA THR A 169 -19.91 -17.24 13.56
C THR A 169 -19.09 -15.95 13.46
N LEU A 170 -17.92 -15.93 14.09
CA LEU A 170 -17.04 -14.76 14.09
C LEU A 170 -16.03 -14.81 12.95
N PHE A 171 -15.78 -13.65 12.32
CA PHE A 171 -14.89 -13.49 11.18
C PHE A 171 -13.96 -12.29 11.35
N VAL A 172 -12.83 -12.32 10.66
CA VAL A 172 -11.92 -11.17 10.47
C VAL A 172 -11.63 -11.00 8.98
N ARG A 173 -11.53 -9.75 8.51
CA ARG A 173 -11.23 -9.42 7.11
C ARG A 173 -9.73 -9.34 6.87
N TYR A 174 -9.33 -9.62 5.64
CA TYR A 174 -7.94 -9.57 5.20
C TYR A 174 -7.77 -9.08 3.77
N LEU A 175 -6.57 -8.61 3.45
CA LEU A 175 -6.10 -8.32 2.09
C LEU A 175 -5.29 -9.48 1.54
N TYR A 176 -5.41 -9.75 0.25
CA TYR A 176 -4.58 -10.70 -0.47
C TYR A 176 -4.33 -10.24 -1.91
N TRP A 177 -3.20 -10.64 -2.48
CA TRP A 177 -2.84 -10.34 -3.86
C TRP A 177 -3.20 -11.48 -4.80
N HIS A 178 -3.95 -11.19 -5.85
CA HIS A 178 -4.24 -12.17 -6.90
C HIS A 178 -4.52 -11.47 -8.23
N GLY A 179 -4.19 -12.11 -9.36
CA GLY A 179 -4.59 -11.61 -10.67
C GLY A 179 -4.05 -10.22 -11.05
N GLY A 180 -3.03 -9.72 -10.37
CA GLY A 180 -2.44 -8.40 -10.62
C GLY A 180 -3.04 -7.26 -9.79
N TRP A 181 -3.90 -7.55 -8.81
CA TRP A 181 -4.57 -6.55 -7.98
C TRP A 181 -4.71 -7.03 -6.53
N TRP A 182 -4.91 -6.10 -5.60
CA TRP A 182 -5.28 -6.40 -4.22
C TRP A 182 -6.78 -6.62 -4.11
N HIS A 183 -7.14 -7.67 -3.40
CA HIS A 183 -8.50 -8.05 -3.08
C HIS A 183 -8.65 -8.16 -1.56
N TRP A 184 -9.90 -8.21 -1.10
CA TRP A 184 -10.22 -8.51 0.28
C TRP A 184 -11.13 -9.73 0.36
N ASP A 185 -11.08 -10.41 1.50
CA ASP A 185 -11.99 -11.49 1.86
C ASP A 185 -12.07 -11.58 3.40
N PHE A 186 -12.70 -12.61 3.95
CA PHE A 186 -12.83 -12.86 5.38
C PHE A 186 -12.53 -14.31 5.75
N LEU A 187 -12.09 -14.54 6.99
CA LEU A 187 -11.83 -15.88 7.51
C LEU A 187 -12.50 -16.05 8.87
N TRP A 188 -13.16 -17.19 9.07
CA TRP A 188 -13.80 -17.50 10.34
C TRP A 188 -12.74 -17.71 11.45
N LEU A 189 -13.08 -17.40 12.70
CA LEU A 189 -12.13 -17.57 13.81
C LEU A 189 -11.92 -19.06 14.20
N GLY A 190 -12.77 -19.97 13.72
CA GLY A 190 -12.61 -21.42 13.91
C GLY A 190 -11.49 -22.06 13.07
N SER A 191 -10.94 -21.32 12.11
CA SER A 191 -9.90 -21.80 11.17
C SER A 191 -8.57 -22.02 11.87
N ASP A 192 -7.68 -22.72 11.17
CA ASP A 192 -6.27 -22.83 11.50
C ASP A 192 -5.51 -21.60 10.99
N TRP A 193 -4.69 -21.00 11.85
CA TRP A 193 -3.91 -19.81 11.54
C TRP A 193 -2.43 -20.14 11.56
N PHE A 194 -1.75 -19.91 10.44
CA PHE A 194 -0.36 -20.30 10.20
C PHE A 194 0.44 -19.11 9.65
N CYS A 195 1.72 -19.34 9.33
CA CYS A 195 2.71 -18.31 9.01
C CYS A 195 2.35 -17.34 7.87
N HIS A 196 1.46 -17.69 6.94
CA HIS A 196 1.01 -16.81 5.86
C HIS A 196 -0.22 -15.95 6.19
N ARG A 197 -0.63 -15.94 7.47
CA ARG A 197 -1.81 -15.22 7.97
C ARG A 197 -1.45 -14.23 9.09
N PRO A 198 -0.52 -13.28 8.85
CA PRO A 198 -0.12 -12.34 9.88
C PRO A 198 -1.21 -11.33 10.23
N ALA A 199 -1.18 -10.85 11.47
CA ALA A 199 -1.96 -9.69 11.91
C ALA A 199 -1.20 -8.40 11.57
N LEU A 200 -1.88 -7.42 10.98
CA LEU A 200 -1.30 -6.10 10.80
C LEU A 200 -1.36 -5.33 12.12
N VAL A 201 -0.20 -4.90 12.63
CA VAL A 201 -0.08 -4.13 13.87
C VAL A 201 0.69 -2.84 13.63
N LEU A 202 0.44 -1.82 14.47
CA LEU A 202 1.36 -0.69 14.58
C LEU A 202 2.69 -1.19 15.15
N ALA A 203 3.79 -0.83 14.51
CA ALA A 203 5.11 -1.08 15.06
C ALA A 203 5.27 -0.24 16.33
N SER A 204 5.69 -0.87 17.43
CA SER A 204 6.10 -0.13 18.63
C SER A 204 7.26 0.79 18.21
N GLY A 205 7.09 2.10 18.37
CA GLY A 205 8.10 3.08 17.95
C GLY A 205 9.47 2.75 18.55
N GLN A 206 10.49 2.73 17.71
CA GLN A 206 11.88 2.94 18.14
C GLN A 206 12.08 4.42 18.49
#